data_AF-A0A3N5Y7S5-F1
#
_entry.id   AF-A0A3N5Y7S5-F1
#
_cell.length_a   1.000
_cell.length_b   1.000
_cell.length_c   1.000
_cell.angle_alpha   90.00
_cell.angle_beta   90.00
_cell.angle_gamma   90.00
#
_symmetry.space_group_name_H-M   'P 1'
#
loop_
_entity.id
_entity.type
_entity.pdbx_description
1 polymer ?
#
loop_
_entity_poly.entity_id
_entity_poly.type
_entity_poly.pdbx_seq_one_letter_code
_entity_poly.pdbx_strand_id
1 'polypeptide(L)'
;MTNSIRIAVVVALYGAVAGCGGGSGDGGNSPTAPSGGTPTVGATVTITASGATPQQVRIQQGEVVRFVNNDGVTHVPSSNPHPTHSDCPGVNSVGSLQPGGSGNTAAMNTARSCGFHDHNNPDDTRFAGQILIGNAQAEPGPGYLIGGD
;
A
#
# COMPACT_ATOMS: atom_id res chain seq x y z
N MET A 1 -12.82 46.94 24.65
CA MET A 1 -12.31 47.85 23.60
C MET A 1 -13.11 47.60 22.35
N THR A 2 -14.12 48.43 22.13
CA THR A 2 -15.02 48.40 20.97
C THR A 2 -14.32 49.03 19.78
N ASN A 3 -14.39 48.40 18.60
CA ASN A 3 -14.27 49.13 17.34
C ASN A 3 -15.30 48.61 16.34
N SER A 4 -16.11 49.53 15.84
CA SER A 4 -17.20 49.33 14.89
C SER A 4 -16.90 50.16 13.65
N ILE A 5 -17.25 49.70 12.45
CA ILE A 5 -17.60 50.44 11.20
C ILE A 5 -17.94 49.33 10.17
N ARG A 6 -19.17 49.05 9.71
CA ARG A 6 -20.22 49.79 8.96
C ARG A 6 -19.93 49.94 7.44
N ILE A 7 -20.83 49.32 6.64
CA ILE A 7 -21.25 49.64 5.25
C ILE A 7 -20.38 48.93 4.17
N ALA A 8 -20.89 48.22 3.16
CA ALA A 8 -22.06 48.51 2.31
C ALA A 8 -22.86 47.26 1.89
N VAL A 9 -24.18 47.42 1.88
CA VAL A 9 -25.14 46.57 1.20
C VAL A 9 -25.13 46.91 -0.29
N VAL A 10 -24.89 45.92 -1.16
CA VAL A 10 -25.16 46.03 -2.59
C VAL A 10 -26.37 45.16 -2.90
N VAL A 11 -27.50 45.81 -3.18
CA VAL A 11 -28.69 45.21 -3.80
C VAL A 11 -28.48 45.25 -5.31
N ALA A 12 -28.48 44.09 -5.96
CA ALA A 12 -28.53 43.99 -7.41
C ALA A 12 -29.57 42.94 -7.84
N LEU A 13 -30.67 43.52 -8.33
CA LEU A 13 -31.75 43.09 -9.21
C LEU A 13 -31.73 41.70 -9.91
N TYR A 14 -32.95 41.18 -10.03
CA TYR A 14 -33.43 39.98 -10.72
C TYR A 14 -33.05 39.88 -12.20
N GLY A 15 -32.83 38.63 -12.66
CA GLY A 15 -32.88 38.23 -14.06
C GLY A 15 -33.13 36.73 -14.19
N ALA A 16 -34.38 36.33 -14.40
CA ALA A 16 -34.74 34.96 -14.77
C ALA A 16 -34.55 34.79 -16.29
N VAL A 17 -33.59 33.97 -16.69
CA VAL A 17 -33.46 33.50 -18.08
C VAL A 17 -33.92 32.05 -18.14
N ALA A 18 -35.04 31.82 -18.82
CA ALA A 18 -35.46 30.50 -19.27
C ALA A 18 -34.55 30.07 -20.43
N GLY A 19 -33.57 29.22 -20.14
CA GLY A 19 -32.75 28.54 -21.14
C GLY A 19 -33.22 27.10 -21.32
N CYS A 20 -33.82 26.81 -22.47
CA CYS A 20 -33.92 25.44 -23.00
C CYS A 20 -32.82 25.31 -24.06
N GLY A 21 -31.80 24.52 -23.78
CA GLY A 21 -30.67 24.31 -24.68
C GLY A 21 -29.86 23.08 -24.25
N GLY A 22 -29.97 22.01 -25.04
CA GLY A 22 -29.30 20.73 -24.80
C GLY A 22 -27.79 20.77 -25.01
N GLY A 23 -27.10 19.87 -24.31
CA GLY A 23 -25.70 19.53 -24.52
C GLY A 23 -25.40 18.21 -23.80
N SER A 24 -25.11 17.18 -24.58
CA SER A 24 -24.59 15.90 -24.11
C SER A 24 -23.36 16.13 -23.23
N GLY A 25 -23.38 15.56 -22.02
CA GLY A 25 -22.29 15.63 -21.07
C GLY A 25 -22.39 14.46 -20.12
N ASP A 26 -21.83 13.33 -20.56
CA ASP A 26 -21.52 12.19 -19.69
C ASP A 26 -20.62 12.68 -18.55
N GLY A 27 -21.23 12.83 -17.37
CA GLY A 27 -20.57 13.22 -16.13
C GLY A 27 -20.97 12.31 -14.99
N GLY A 28 -21.20 11.02 -15.30
CA GLY A 28 -21.30 10.01 -14.26
C GLY A 28 -19.93 9.85 -13.61
N ASN A 29 -19.75 10.42 -12.42
CA ASN A 29 -18.73 9.98 -11.48
C ASN A 29 -19.11 8.57 -10.97
N SER A 30 -19.10 7.60 -11.88
CA SER A 30 -19.06 6.19 -11.55
C SER A 30 -17.59 5.87 -11.25
N PRO A 31 -17.25 5.32 -10.08
CA PRO A 31 -15.90 4.83 -9.84
C PRO A 31 -15.56 3.81 -10.92
N THR A 32 -14.58 4.13 -11.77
CA THR A 32 -14.03 3.16 -12.72
C THR A 32 -13.41 2.05 -11.88
N ALA A 33 -14.01 0.86 -11.91
CA ALA A 33 -13.40 -0.33 -11.34
C ALA A 33 -11.97 -0.48 -11.88
N PRO A 34 -10.97 -0.88 -11.08
CA PRO A 34 -9.65 -1.17 -11.60
C PRO A 34 -9.75 -2.19 -12.74
N SER A 35 -9.26 -1.80 -13.91
CA SER A 35 -9.16 -2.66 -15.08
C SER A 35 -8.43 -3.95 -14.70
N GLY A 36 -8.95 -5.11 -15.11
CA GLY A 36 -8.45 -6.46 -14.79
C GLY A 36 -7.12 -6.80 -15.47
N GLY A 37 -6.10 -5.97 -15.29
CA GLY A 37 -4.73 -6.21 -15.72
C GLY A 37 -3.93 -7.00 -14.68
N THR A 38 -2.86 -7.66 -15.13
CA THR A 38 -1.86 -8.28 -14.24
C THR A 38 -1.29 -7.22 -13.29
N PRO A 39 -1.25 -7.47 -11.97
CA PRO A 39 -0.64 -6.55 -11.02
C PRO A 39 0.80 -6.18 -11.38
N THR A 40 1.16 -4.90 -11.25
CA THR A 40 2.53 -4.43 -11.49
C THR A 40 3.43 -4.76 -10.30
N VAL A 41 4.71 -5.05 -10.58
CA VAL A 41 5.72 -5.25 -9.53
C VAL A 41 6.20 -3.89 -9.05
N GLY A 42 5.80 -3.49 -7.83
CA GLY A 42 6.20 -2.21 -7.24
C GLY A 42 7.58 -2.25 -6.56
N ALA A 43 7.97 -3.42 -6.06
CA ALA A 43 9.27 -3.64 -5.43
C ALA A 43 9.76 -5.07 -5.58
N THR A 44 11.08 -5.28 -5.47
CA THR A 44 11.72 -6.60 -5.41
C THR A 44 12.53 -6.73 -4.13
N VAL A 45 12.35 -7.84 -3.41
CA VAL A 45 13.16 -8.27 -2.27
C VAL A 45 14.01 -9.45 -2.72
N THR A 46 15.32 -9.30 -2.63
CA THR A 46 16.27 -10.37 -2.94
C THR A 46 16.73 -11.02 -1.64
N ILE A 47 16.60 -12.34 -1.55
CA ILE A 47 17.05 -13.14 -0.42
C ILE A 47 18.42 -13.73 -0.77
N THR A 48 19.39 -13.57 0.12
CA THR A 48 20.71 -14.19 0.04
C THR A 48 21.07 -14.78 1.39
N ALA A 49 22.21 -15.46 1.50
CA ALA A 49 22.73 -15.96 2.78
C ALA A 49 22.91 -14.87 3.86
N SER A 50 23.01 -13.59 3.47
CA SER A 50 23.10 -12.47 4.42
C SER A 50 21.73 -11.99 4.92
N GLY A 51 20.63 -12.34 4.24
CA GLY A 51 19.27 -11.92 4.58
C GLY A 51 18.46 -11.43 3.38
N ALA A 52 17.24 -10.96 3.67
CA ALA A 52 16.37 -10.29 2.71
C ALA A 52 16.82 -8.84 2.49
N THR A 53 16.97 -8.41 1.24
CA THR A 53 17.41 -7.05 0.89
C THR A 53 16.57 -6.46 -0.26
N PRO A 54 15.98 -5.26 -0.09
CA PRO A 54 15.90 -4.51 1.16
C PRO A 54 14.90 -5.16 2.14
N GLN A 55 15.09 -4.95 3.46
CA GLN A 55 14.14 -5.42 4.49
C GLN A 55 12.91 -4.53 4.61
N GLN A 56 12.91 -3.35 3.99
CA GLN A 56 11.73 -2.49 3.90
C GLN A 56 11.53 -2.08 2.45
N VAL A 57 10.31 -2.29 1.95
CA VAL A 57 9.89 -1.84 0.62
C VAL A 57 8.62 -1.02 0.72
N ARG A 58 8.44 -0.08 -0.21
CA ARG A 58 7.18 0.64 -0.39
C ARG A 58 6.62 0.35 -1.77
N ILE A 59 5.32 0.08 -1.83
CA ILE A 59 4.56 -0.16 -3.05
C ILE A 59 3.27 0.67 -3.05
N GLN A 60 2.67 0.90 -4.20
CA GLN A 60 1.33 1.46 -4.33
C GLN A 60 0.26 0.38 -4.09
N GLN A 61 -0.97 0.82 -3.80
CA GLN A 61 -2.10 -0.12 -3.70
C GLN A 61 -2.34 -0.82 -5.04
N GLY A 62 -2.59 -2.12 -4.99
CA GLY A 62 -2.81 -2.97 -6.16
C GLY A 62 -1.53 -3.56 -6.77
N GLU A 63 -0.34 -3.11 -6.34
CA GLU A 63 0.93 -3.69 -6.76
C GLU A 63 1.26 -4.98 -5.99
N VAL A 64 2.28 -5.69 -6.48
CA VAL A 64 2.87 -6.87 -5.82
C VAL A 64 4.32 -6.61 -5.43
N VAL A 65 4.78 -7.35 -4.42
CA VAL A 65 6.21 -7.49 -4.12
C VAL A 65 6.70 -8.78 -4.75
N ARG A 66 7.82 -8.71 -5.47
CA ARG A 66 8.51 -9.90 -5.97
C ARG A 66 9.60 -10.30 -4.97
N PHE A 67 9.60 -11.55 -4.55
CA PHE A 67 10.70 -12.16 -3.83
C PHE A 67 11.56 -12.96 -4.79
N VAL A 68 12.87 -12.82 -4.69
CA VAL A 68 13.87 -13.56 -5.48
C VAL A 68 14.81 -14.26 -4.54
N ASN A 69 14.98 -15.57 -4.68
CA ASN A 69 15.90 -16.35 -3.89
C ASN A 69 17.25 -16.49 -4.62
N ASN A 70 18.24 -15.71 -4.20
CA ASN A 70 19.64 -15.83 -4.60
C ASN A 70 20.51 -16.51 -3.52
N ASP A 71 19.89 -17.15 -2.53
CA ASP A 71 20.58 -18.02 -1.58
C ASP A 71 20.72 -19.45 -2.14
N GLY A 72 21.54 -20.28 -1.48
CA GLY A 72 21.73 -21.69 -1.75
C GLY A 72 20.71 -22.61 -1.07
N VAL A 73 19.79 -22.06 -0.28
CA VAL A 73 18.74 -22.81 0.43
C VAL A 73 17.34 -22.34 0.05
N THR A 74 16.33 -23.16 0.35
CA THR A 74 14.92 -22.82 0.11
C THR A 74 14.42 -21.81 1.15
N HIS A 75 13.71 -20.78 0.69
CA HIS A 75 13.04 -19.81 1.56
C HIS A 75 11.53 -19.81 1.32
N VAL A 76 10.76 -19.47 2.37
CA VAL A 76 9.30 -19.40 2.31
C VAL A 76 8.84 -18.07 2.92
N PRO A 77 8.85 -16.98 2.14
CA PRO A 77 8.34 -15.69 2.60
C PRO A 77 6.87 -15.82 3.03
N SER A 78 6.58 -15.47 4.28
CA SER A 78 5.27 -15.59 4.91
C SER A 78 4.92 -14.32 5.67
N SER A 79 3.63 -14.06 5.79
CA SER A 79 3.14 -12.90 6.52
C SER A 79 3.38 -13.03 8.02
N ASN A 80 3.60 -11.91 8.71
CA ASN A 80 3.51 -11.86 10.16
C ASN A 80 2.04 -11.90 10.66
N PRO A 81 1.81 -12.07 11.97
CA PRO A 81 2.75 -12.68 12.93
C PRO A 81 2.86 -14.19 12.69
N HIS A 82 4.00 -14.79 13.06
CA HIS A 82 4.13 -16.24 13.14
C HIS A 82 3.40 -16.75 14.41
N PRO A 83 2.61 -17.83 14.37
CA PRO A 83 2.38 -18.75 13.25
C PRO A 83 1.10 -18.47 12.42
N THR A 84 0.35 -17.40 12.71
CA THR A 84 -1.00 -17.21 12.11
C THR A 84 -0.98 -16.63 10.70
N HIS A 85 0.09 -15.92 10.34
CA HIS A 85 0.34 -15.34 9.03
C HIS A 85 -0.82 -14.49 8.49
N SER A 86 -1.39 -13.65 9.36
CA SER A 86 -2.68 -12.99 9.16
C SER A 86 -2.60 -11.48 8.88
N ASP A 87 -1.45 -10.84 9.06
CA ASP A 87 -1.28 -9.38 8.94
C ASP A 87 -1.40 -8.90 7.48
N CYS A 88 -0.78 -9.63 6.56
CA CYS A 88 -0.79 -9.44 5.11
C CYS A 88 -0.86 -10.79 4.37
N PRO A 89 -2.04 -11.44 4.32
CA PRO A 89 -2.19 -12.77 3.74
C PRO A 89 -1.70 -12.90 2.28
N GLY A 90 -1.63 -11.79 1.54
CA GLY A 90 -1.08 -11.77 0.18
C GLY A 90 0.40 -12.18 0.09
N VAL A 91 1.18 -12.07 1.17
CA VAL A 91 2.57 -12.57 1.21
C VAL A 91 2.58 -14.10 1.11
N ASN A 92 1.59 -14.77 1.69
CA ASN A 92 1.52 -16.23 1.72
C ASN A 92 1.31 -16.86 0.33
N SER A 93 0.98 -16.04 -0.69
CA SER A 93 0.89 -16.48 -2.09
C SER A 93 2.24 -16.68 -2.77
N VAL A 94 3.34 -16.19 -2.19
CA VAL A 94 4.70 -16.37 -2.75
C VAL A 94 5.09 -17.84 -2.80
N GLY A 95 4.75 -18.59 -1.74
CA GLY A 95 5.07 -20.01 -1.61
C GLY A 95 6.55 -20.29 -1.38
N SER A 96 6.96 -21.53 -1.65
CA SER A 96 8.33 -22.00 -1.48
C SER A 96 9.20 -21.58 -2.66
N LEU A 97 10.29 -20.88 -2.38
CA LEU A 97 11.27 -20.43 -3.35
C LEU A 97 12.51 -21.33 -3.28
N GLN A 98 12.69 -22.20 -4.28
CA GLN A 98 13.93 -22.95 -4.46
C GLN A 98 15.11 -21.99 -4.77
N PRO A 99 16.38 -22.42 -4.59
CA PRO A 99 17.54 -21.64 -5.01
C PRO A 99 17.41 -21.16 -6.47
N GLY A 100 17.60 -19.86 -6.71
CA GLY A 100 17.40 -19.20 -8.01
C GLY A 100 15.94 -18.90 -8.38
N GLY A 101 14.97 -19.29 -7.56
CA GLY A 101 13.54 -19.12 -7.79
C GLY A 101 13.04 -17.70 -7.47
N SER A 102 11.84 -17.38 -7.94
CA SER A 102 11.15 -16.14 -7.58
C SER A 102 9.64 -16.34 -7.51
N GLY A 103 8.97 -15.50 -6.74
CA GLY A 103 7.53 -15.53 -6.57
C GLY A 103 6.99 -14.15 -6.20
N ASN A 104 5.74 -13.89 -6.57
CA ASN A 104 5.07 -12.62 -6.26
C ASN A 104 4.06 -12.82 -5.14
N THR A 105 3.85 -11.78 -4.35
CA THR A 105 2.67 -11.71 -3.49
C THR A 105 1.39 -11.65 -4.32
N ALA A 106 0.23 -11.87 -3.69
CA ALA A 106 -1.03 -11.36 -4.24
C ALA A 106 -1.02 -9.82 -4.30
N ALA A 107 -1.92 -9.24 -5.10
CA ALA A 107 -2.08 -7.79 -5.19
C ALA A 107 -2.42 -7.17 -3.82
N MET A 108 -1.66 -6.16 -3.41
CA MET A 108 -1.79 -5.53 -2.10
C MET A 108 -2.71 -4.32 -2.16
N ASN A 109 -4.01 -4.54 -1.97
CA ASN A 109 -5.03 -3.51 -2.20
C ASN A 109 -5.27 -2.58 -0.99
N THR A 110 -4.87 -2.98 0.21
CA THR A 110 -5.15 -2.23 1.45
C THR A 110 -3.92 -1.44 1.86
N ALA A 111 -4.05 -0.11 1.94
CA ALA A 111 -2.99 0.74 2.47
C ALA A 111 -2.74 0.41 3.94
N ARG A 112 -1.57 -0.14 4.25
CA ARG A 112 -1.10 -0.51 5.59
C ARG A 112 0.39 -0.78 5.56
N SER A 113 1.02 -0.81 6.74
CA SER A 113 2.32 -1.45 6.92
C SER A 113 2.06 -2.86 7.44
N CYS A 114 2.84 -3.82 6.95
CA CYS A 114 2.77 -5.18 7.43
C CYS A 114 4.09 -5.91 7.31
N GLY A 115 4.30 -6.87 8.21
CA GLY A 115 5.54 -7.62 8.29
C GLY A 115 5.55 -8.91 7.47
N PHE A 116 6.75 -9.35 7.11
CA PHE A 116 7.03 -10.69 6.61
C PHE A 116 8.22 -11.33 7.35
N HIS A 117 8.30 -12.65 7.31
CA HIS A 117 9.44 -13.46 7.76
C HIS A 117 9.64 -14.65 6.81
N ASP A 118 10.79 -15.31 6.88
CA ASP A 118 10.98 -16.64 6.29
C ASP A 118 10.42 -17.70 7.23
N HIS A 119 9.40 -18.44 6.80
CA HIS A 119 8.76 -19.48 7.62
C HIS A 119 9.73 -20.61 8.03
N ASN A 120 10.78 -20.86 7.25
CA ASN A 120 11.80 -21.85 7.60
C ASN A 120 12.71 -21.37 8.75
N ASN A 121 12.85 -20.05 8.92
CA ASN A 121 13.71 -19.42 9.91
C ASN A 121 12.98 -18.25 10.59
N PRO A 122 11.86 -18.51 11.29
CA PRO A 122 10.92 -17.46 11.70
C PRO A 122 11.50 -16.46 12.72
N ASP A 123 12.53 -16.86 13.47
CA ASP A 123 13.20 -16.04 14.47
C ASP A 123 14.46 -15.33 13.93
N ASP A 124 14.90 -15.62 12.70
CA ASP A 124 16.07 -14.97 12.10
C ASP A 124 15.66 -13.65 11.44
N THR A 125 15.88 -12.56 12.15
CA THR A 125 15.48 -11.21 11.74
C THR A 125 16.16 -10.73 10.46
N ARG A 126 17.24 -11.38 9.99
CA ARG A 126 17.85 -11.08 8.69
C ARG A 126 16.92 -11.44 7.53
N PHE A 127 16.02 -12.40 7.72
CA PHE A 127 15.04 -12.84 6.71
C PHE A 127 13.64 -12.28 6.96
N ALA A 128 13.53 -11.30 7.85
CA ALA A 128 12.29 -10.58 8.13
C ALA A 128 12.33 -9.15 7.58
N GLY A 129 11.16 -8.53 7.47
CA GLY A 129 11.04 -7.18 6.97
C GLY A 129 9.62 -6.62 7.00
N GLN A 130 9.43 -5.45 6.38
CA GLN A 130 8.16 -4.73 6.28
C GLN A 130 7.85 -4.34 4.83
N ILE A 131 6.56 -4.37 4.49
CA ILE A 131 6.00 -3.86 3.25
C ILE A 131 5.10 -2.67 3.60
N LEU A 132 5.41 -1.50 3.05
CA LEU A 132 4.61 -0.29 3.18
C LEU A 132 3.72 -0.16 1.95
N ILE A 133 2.40 -0.23 2.14
CA ILE A 133 1.43 -0.21 1.04
C ILE A 133 0.75 1.15 1.00
N GLY A 134 0.82 1.83 -0.15
CA GLY A 134 0.27 3.17 -0.34
C GLY A 134 0.95 4.22 0.54
N ASN A 135 0.16 5.04 1.22
CA ASN A 135 0.62 6.10 2.13
C ASN A 135 0.99 5.59 3.53
N ALA A 136 0.96 4.27 3.78
CA ALA A 136 1.31 3.71 5.08
C ALA A 136 2.74 4.07 5.48
N GLN A 137 2.92 4.57 6.69
CA GLN A 137 4.25 4.81 7.26
C GLN A 137 4.83 3.48 7.74
N ALA A 138 6.15 3.43 7.90
CA ALA A 138 6.77 2.31 8.61
C ALA A 138 6.13 2.20 9.98
N GLU A 139 5.63 1.02 10.36
CA GLU A 139 5.28 0.79 11.75
C GLU A 139 6.56 1.00 12.56
N PRO A 140 6.60 1.99 13.45
CA PRO A 140 7.68 2.10 14.38
C PRO A 140 7.68 0.83 15.24
N GLY A 141 8.84 0.26 15.52
CA GLY A 141 8.93 -0.76 16.57
C GLY A 141 8.26 -0.26 17.86
N PRO A 142 7.82 -1.15 18.77
CA PRO A 142 7.00 -0.78 19.92
C PRO A 142 7.64 0.39 20.68
N GLY A 143 7.13 1.61 20.50
CA GLY A 143 7.73 2.81 21.09
C GLY A 143 7.53 4.16 20.40
N TYR A 144 6.99 4.29 19.19
CA TYR A 144 6.77 5.63 18.61
C TYR A 144 5.28 5.97 18.62
N LEU A 145 4.93 6.85 19.56
CA LEU A 145 3.63 7.50 19.61
C LEU A 145 3.59 8.53 18.48
N ILE A 146 2.76 8.27 17.47
CA ILE A 146 2.33 9.30 16.52
C ILE A 146 1.47 10.31 17.30
N GLY A 147 2.10 11.42 17.68
CA GLY A 147 1.39 12.64 18.07
C GLY A 147 0.64 13.17 16.85
N GLY A 148 -0.69 13.09 16.91
CA GLY A 148 -1.58 13.80 16.00
C GLY A 148 -1.62 15.29 16.30
N ASP A 149 -1.96 16.02 15.24
CA ASP A 149 -2.59 17.35 15.16
C ASP A 149 -2.01 18.55 15.93
#